data_AF-A0A259S9R0-F1
#
_entry.id   AF-A0A259S9R0-F1
#
_cell.length_a   1.000
_cell.length_b   1.000
_cell.length_c   1.000
_cell.angle_alpha   90.00
_cell.angle_beta   90.00
_cell.angle_gamma   90.00
#
_symmetry.space_group_name_H-M   'P 1'
#
loop_
_entity.id
_entity.type
_entity.pdbx_description
1 polymer ?
#
loop_
_entity_poly.entity_id
_entity_poly.type
_entity_poly.pdbx_seq_one_letter_code
_entity_poly.pdbx_strand_id
1 'polypeptide(L)'
;AYTGGKWIGNWTLFIFGWTIAWAPFVGLFIAKISRGRTIRQFVLGVMVVPTLFTFFWFSVFGDTALHAIMVDGYTHLIDQVEQNKAIALFKLFEHLPFASITSFLAIILIVTFFVTSADSGALVVDSLASGGALRTPVWQRVFWASAQGVLAAVLLLAGGLSALQTASITSALPFAIIMLISAVGLWRALQIEGYRETSLQHHMNSGRHNRLGDSNHWEKRLRNLVDFPSRENVSKYIETTVADSLKTVEAELKKQDWPVKLTQNKELCRYKLSVISGEDMAFEYEVRLRGFAKPSYAFPAITRDNDGDEQYYRAEVFMRRGGLAYDVYGYEKDQLISDVLDHFEKYMHFLHTTPAILPWKVVDDEEGEVSGAK
;
A
#
# COMPACT_ATOMS: atom_id res chain seq x y z
N ALA A 1 21.87 -34.49 20.08
CA ALA A 1 20.51 -34.80 19.59
C ALA A 1 19.94 -33.76 18.60
N TYR A 2 20.78 -32.95 17.94
CA TYR A 2 20.37 -32.01 16.89
C TYR A 2 21.08 -32.36 15.58
N THR A 3 20.47 -33.21 14.75
CA THR A 3 20.87 -33.39 13.35
C THR A 3 19.83 -32.68 12.47
N GLY A 4 20.26 -31.60 11.82
CA GLY A 4 19.46 -30.44 11.40
C GLY A 4 18.49 -30.60 10.22
N GLY A 5 17.84 -31.75 10.06
CA GLY A 5 16.78 -31.93 9.04
C GLY A 5 15.41 -32.27 9.63
N LYS A 6 15.36 -33.22 10.57
CA LYS A 6 14.09 -33.77 11.07
C LYS A 6 13.30 -32.79 11.95
N TRP A 7 14.00 -32.01 12.80
CA TRP A 7 13.34 -31.03 13.67
C TRP A 7 12.71 -29.88 12.87
N ILE A 8 13.45 -29.34 11.89
CA ILE A 8 12.98 -28.28 10.99
C ILE A 8 11.78 -28.77 10.17
N GLY A 9 11.81 -30.00 9.67
CA GLY A 9 10.68 -30.61 8.95
C GLY A 9 9.41 -30.72 9.81
N ASN A 10 9.54 -31.27 11.02
CA ASN A 10 8.39 -31.59 11.88
C ASN A 10 7.74 -30.36 12.53
N TRP A 11 8.48 -29.25 12.66
CA TRP A 11 7.99 -28.03 13.32
C TRP A 11 7.94 -26.86 12.34
N THR A 12 9.10 -26.31 11.98
CA THR A 12 9.19 -25.06 11.21
C THR A 12 8.51 -25.19 9.85
N LEU A 13 8.95 -26.14 9.01
CA LEU A 13 8.38 -26.32 7.67
C LEU A 13 6.92 -26.75 7.72
N PHE A 14 6.52 -27.53 8.73
CA PHE A 14 5.12 -27.84 8.95
C PHE A 14 4.28 -26.58 9.25
N ILE A 15 4.71 -25.73 10.19
CA ILE A 15 3.98 -24.49 10.54
C ILE A 15 3.91 -23.55 9.35
N PHE A 16 5.00 -23.35 8.61
CA PHE A 16 4.98 -22.55 7.39
C PHE A 16 4.08 -23.17 6.31
N GLY A 17 4.19 -24.47 6.08
CA GLY A 17 3.33 -25.16 5.12
C GLY A 17 1.85 -25.04 5.47
N TRP A 18 1.51 -25.29 6.74
CA TRP A 18 0.15 -25.19 7.24
C TRP A 18 -0.40 -23.77 7.11
N THR A 19 0.36 -22.75 7.52
CA THR A 19 -0.06 -21.34 7.41
C THR A 19 -0.25 -20.91 5.96
N ILE A 20 0.62 -21.34 5.04
CA ILE A 20 0.49 -21.07 3.60
C ILE A 20 -0.76 -21.76 3.03
N ALA A 21 -0.99 -23.03 3.36
CA ALA A 21 -2.16 -23.77 2.90
C ALA A 21 -3.49 -23.15 3.39
N TRP A 22 -3.46 -22.46 4.55
CA TRP A 22 -4.62 -21.78 5.14
C TRP A 22 -4.77 -20.31 4.71
N ALA A 23 -3.75 -19.72 4.09
CA ALA A 23 -3.76 -18.32 3.66
C ALA A 23 -4.98 -17.91 2.79
N PRO A 24 -5.46 -18.69 1.80
CA PRO A 24 -6.61 -18.27 0.99
C PRO A 24 -7.91 -18.24 1.79
N PHE A 25 -8.08 -19.20 2.70
CA PHE A 25 -9.24 -19.26 3.60
C PHE A 25 -9.25 -18.06 4.55
N VAL A 26 -8.14 -17.84 5.27
CA VAL A 26 -8.00 -16.76 6.24
C VAL A 26 -8.05 -15.39 5.55
N GLY A 27 -7.39 -15.26 4.40
CA GLY A 27 -7.35 -14.01 3.62
C GLY A 27 -8.73 -13.55 3.16
N LEU A 28 -9.58 -14.45 2.67
CA LEU A 28 -10.95 -14.12 2.28
C LEU A 28 -11.82 -13.70 3.46
N PHE A 29 -11.69 -14.38 4.60
CA PHE A 29 -12.42 -14.02 5.82
C PHE A 29 -12.00 -12.63 6.32
N ILE A 30 -10.69 -12.41 6.46
CA ILE A 30 -10.11 -11.16 6.93
C ILE A 30 -10.46 -10.00 5.97
N ALA A 31 -10.44 -10.23 4.65
CA ALA A 31 -10.84 -9.23 3.67
C ALA A 31 -12.32 -8.81 3.83
N LYS A 32 -13.23 -9.76 4.04
CA LYS A 32 -14.67 -9.48 4.22
C LYS A 32 -14.95 -8.59 5.42
N ILE A 33 -14.33 -8.86 6.56
CA ILE A 33 -14.55 -8.09 7.80
C ILE A 33 -13.75 -6.76 7.83
N SER A 34 -12.87 -6.53 6.85
CA SER A 34 -12.00 -5.35 6.80
C SER A 34 -12.45 -4.28 5.80
N ARG A 35 -13.66 -4.42 5.24
CA ARG A 35 -14.23 -3.42 4.30
C ARG A 35 -14.28 -2.03 4.95
N GLY A 36 -13.72 -1.04 4.27
CA GLY A 36 -13.69 0.36 4.72
C GLY A 36 -12.54 0.73 5.65
N ARG A 37 -11.61 -0.20 5.96
CA ARG A 37 -10.39 0.10 6.72
C ARG A 37 -9.27 0.57 5.79
N THR A 38 -8.39 1.44 6.29
CA THR A 38 -7.14 1.77 5.58
C THR A 38 -6.19 0.57 5.56
N ILE A 39 -5.31 0.49 4.55
CA ILE A 39 -4.30 -0.57 4.46
C ILE A 39 -3.43 -0.61 5.73
N ARG A 40 -3.08 0.55 6.29
CA ARG A 40 -2.29 0.63 7.53
C ARG A 40 -3.02 0.01 8.73
N GLN A 41 -4.28 0.39 8.95
CA GLN A 41 -5.11 -0.18 10.03
C GLN A 41 -5.31 -1.69 9.85
N PHE A 42 -5.50 -2.12 8.60
CA PHE A 42 -5.61 -3.52 8.25
C PHE A 42 -4.37 -4.33 8.64
N VAL A 43 -3.19 -3.92 8.15
CA VAL A 43 -1.93 -4.62 8.41
C VAL A 43 -1.62 -4.67 9.90
N LEU A 44 -1.74 -3.53 10.60
CA LEU A 44 -1.51 -3.48 12.05
C LEU A 44 -2.49 -4.36 12.82
N GLY A 45 -3.78 -4.32 12.49
CA GLY A 45 -4.79 -5.14 13.15
C GLY A 45 -4.55 -6.64 12.97
N VAL A 46 -4.24 -7.06 11.74
CA VAL A 46 -4.00 -8.48 11.39
C VAL A 46 -2.70 -9.01 11.99
N MET A 47 -1.67 -8.16 12.16
CA MET A 47 -0.42 -8.58 12.79
C MET A 47 -0.51 -8.56 14.32
N VAL A 48 -1.01 -7.48 14.93
CA VAL A 48 -0.91 -7.28 16.38
C VAL A 48 -1.92 -8.13 17.16
N VAL A 49 -3.19 -8.13 16.76
CA VAL A 49 -4.25 -8.77 17.56
C VAL A 49 -4.06 -10.29 17.67
N PRO A 50 -3.83 -11.04 16.58
CA PRO A 50 -3.60 -12.49 16.66
C PRO A 50 -2.29 -12.83 17.36
N THR A 51 -1.26 -12.01 17.18
CA THR A 51 0.04 -12.21 17.84
C THR A 51 -0.10 -12.09 19.35
N LEU A 52 -0.75 -11.03 19.85
CA LEU A 52 -0.97 -10.85 21.29
C LEU A 52 -1.79 -12.01 21.89
N PHE A 53 -2.84 -12.44 21.20
CA PHE A 53 -3.61 -13.60 21.62
C PHE A 53 -2.77 -14.88 21.66
N THR A 54 -1.93 -15.09 20.63
CA THR A 54 -1.02 -16.25 20.56
C THR A 54 0.00 -16.23 21.69
N PHE A 55 0.61 -15.07 21.96
CA PHE A 55 1.51 -14.88 23.11
C PHE A 55 0.79 -15.19 24.42
N PHE A 56 -0.39 -14.62 24.65
CA PHE A 56 -1.17 -14.89 25.84
C PHE A 56 -1.48 -16.38 26.01
N TRP A 57 -1.92 -17.05 24.95
CA TRP A 57 -2.22 -18.48 24.97
C TRP A 57 -0.98 -19.33 25.32
N PHE A 58 0.14 -19.11 24.63
CA PHE A 58 1.37 -19.87 24.90
C PHE A 58 1.96 -19.54 26.26
N SER A 59 1.87 -18.29 26.72
CA SER A 59 2.28 -17.92 28.07
C SER A 59 1.41 -18.61 29.12
N VAL A 60 0.08 -18.62 29.00
CA VAL A 60 -0.76 -19.25 30.01
C VAL A 60 -0.59 -20.78 30.02
N PHE A 61 -0.82 -21.46 28.90
CA PHE A 61 -0.81 -22.93 28.88
C PHE A 61 0.59 -23.52 28.86
N GLY A 62 1.51 -22.90 28.12
CA GLY A 62 2.90 -23.35 28.01
C GLY A 62 3.66 -23.16 29.31
N ASP A 63 3.54 -21.99 29.95
CA ASP A 63 4.20 -21.73 31.23
C ASP A 63 3.60 -22.59 32.36
N THR A 64 2.28 -22.78 32.39
CA THR A 64 1.65 -23.69 33.37
C THR A 64 2.17 -25.13 33.21
N ALA A 65 2.32 -25.63 31.98
CA ALA A 65 2.90 -26.95 31.75
C ALA A 65 4.38 -27.02 32.15
N LEU A 66 5.16 -25.98 31.86
CA LEU A 66 6.57 -25.91 32.26
C LEU A 66 6.72 -25.82 33.77
N HIS A 67 5.89 -25.03 34.46
CA HIS A 67 5.88 -24.93 35.92
C HIS A 67 5.55 -26.28 36.56
N ALA A 68 4.51 -26.96 36.07
CA ALA A 68 4.13 -28.29 36.56
C ALA A 68 5.29 -29.29 36.46
N ILE A 69 6.05 -29.26 35.36
CA ILE A 69 7.19 -30.15 35.15
C ILE A 69 8.41 -29.74 35.98
N MET A 70 8.79 -28.45 35.94
CA MET A 70 10.07 -27.96 36.46
C MET A 70 10.04 -27.60 37.94
N VAL A 71 8.88 -27.20 38.47
CA VAL A 71 8.71 -26.74 39.86
C VAL A 71 7.95 -27.78 40.67
N ASP A 72 6.80 -28.23 40.17
CA ASP A 72 5.94 -29.19 40.90
C ASP A 72 6.39 -30.65 40.73
N GLY A 73 7.35 -30.91 39.85
CA GLY A 73 7.96 -32.22 39.63
C GLY A 73 7.06 -33.22 38.89
N TYR A 74 6.03 -32.75 38.18
CA TYR A 74 5.06 -33.59 37.44
C TYR A 74 5.64 -34.08 36.09
N THR A 75 6.73 -34.86 36.15
CA THR A 75 7.46 -35.34 34.98
C THR A 75 6.68 -36.36 34.14
N HIS A 76 5.72 -37.05 34.74
CA HIS A 76 4.85 -38.03 34.06
C HIS A 76 4.01 -37.39 32.92
N LEU A 77 3.84 -36.06 32.92
CA LEU A 77 3.20 -35.34 31.83
C LEU A 77 3.98 -35.52 30.51
N ILE A 78 5.31 -35.57 30.55
CA ILE A 78 6.17 -35.71 29.36
C ILE A 78 5.88 -37.04 28.67
N ASP A 79 5.94 -38.14 29.43
CA ASP A 79 5.74 -39.49 28.89
C ASP A 79 4.34 -39.66 28.29
N GLN A 80 3.31 -39.11 28.94
CA GLN A 80 1.93 -39.16 28.44
C GLN A 80 1.76 -38.36 27.14
N VAL A 81 2.40 -37.19 27.03
CA VAL A 81 2.33 -36.34 25.84
C VAL A 81 3.11 -36.95 24.68
N GLU A 82 4.25 -37.60 24.93
CA GLU A 82 5.03 -38.29 23.90
C GLU A 82 4.26 -39.49 23.32
N GLN A 83 3.55 -40.24 24.16
CA GLN A 83 2.71 -41.36 23.72
C GLN A 83 1.50 -40.87 22.92
N ASN A 84 0.83 -39.81 23.38
CA ASN A 84 -0.32 -39.26 22.68
C ASN A 84 -0.46 -37.75 22.88
N LYS A 85 0.01 -37.00 21.89
CA LYS A 85 -0.08 -35.53 21.86
C LYS A 85 -1.52 -35.01 21.91
N ALA A 86 -2.51 -35.78 21.49
CA ALA A 86 -3.91 -35.35 21.45
C ALA A 86 -4.54 -35.20 22.84
N ILE A 87 -4.01 -35.88 23.86
CA ILE A 87 -4.52 -35.81 25.24
C ILE A 87 -3.75 -34.83 26.13
N ALA A 88 -2.71 -34.17 25.59
CA ALA A 88 -1.79 -33.32 26.36
C ALA A 88 -2.49 -32.27 27.23
N LEU A 89 -3.46 -31.56 26.65
CA LEU A 89 -4.22 -30.52 27.35
C LEU A 89 -5.03 -31.09 28.53
N PHE A 90 -5.64 -32.25 28.33
CA PHE A 90 -6.45 -32.91 29.37
C PHE A 90 -5.58 -33.44 30.50
N LYS A 91 -4.39 -33.98 30.18
CA LYS A 91 -3.40 -34.39 31.19
C LYS A 91 -2.86 -33.22 32.00
N LEU A 92 -2.69 -32.05 31.38
CA LEU A 92 -2.38 -30.84 32.12
C LEU A 92 -3.53 -30.43 33.06
N PHE A 93 -4.78 -30.53 32.62
CA PHE A 93 -5.93 -30.21 33.48
C PHE A 93 -6.13 -31.18 34.64
N GLU A 94 -5.79 -32.46 34.49
CA GLU A 94 -5.78 -33.42 35.61
C GLU A 94 -4.87 -32.97 36.77
N HIS A 95 -3.85 -32.16 36.49
CA HIS A 95 -2.94 -31.60 37.49
C HIS A 95 -3.48 -30.31 38.16
N LEU A 96 -4.52 -29.69 37.58
CA LEU A 96 -5.11 -28.44 38.06
C LEU A 96 -6.43 -28.67 38.83
N PRO A 97 -6.83 -27.77 39.73
CA PRO A 97 -8.13 -27.86 40.37
C PRO A 97 -9.26 -27.78 39.32
N PHE A 98 -10.39 -28.44 39.61
CA PHE A 98 -11.57 -28.50 38.73
C PHE A 98 -11.34 -29.17 37.35
N ALA A 99 -10.39 -30.11 37.26
CA ALA A 99 -10.05 -30.86 36.05
C ALA A 99 -11.25 -31.34 35.21
N SER A 100 -12.29 -31.89 35.85
CA SER A 100 -13.48 -32.39 35.14
C SER A 100 -14.26 -31.27 34.44
N ILE A 101 -14.38 -30.10 35.08
CA ILE A 101 -15.11 -28.95 34.53
C ILE A 101 -14.31 -28.34 33.38
N THR A 102 -13.02 -28.09 33.58
CA THR A 102 -12.14 -27.51 32.54
C THR A 102 -11.99 -28.43 31.34
N SER A 103 -11.87 -29.73 31.54
CA SER A 103 -11.86 -30.73 30.46
C SER A 103 -13.17 -30.77 29.69
N PHE A 104 -14.31 -30.75 30.39
CA PHE A 104 -15.63 -30.72 29.74
C PHE A 104 -15.81 -29.45 28.89
N LEU A 105 -15.43 -28.28 29.42
CA LEU A 105 -15.46 -27.03 28.67
C LEU A 105 -14.52 -27.05 27.47
N ALA A 106 -13.32 -27.63 27.60
CA ALA A 106 -12.38 -27.76 26.50
C ALA A 106 -12.93 -28.66 25.38
N ILE A 107 -13.64 -29.75 25.70
CA ILE A 107 -14.31 -30.58 24.69
C ILE A 107 -15.36 -29.76 23.93
N ILE A 108 -16.23 -29.01 24.63
CA ILE A 108 -17.22 -28.14 23.98
C ILE A 108 -16.54 -27.13 23.06
N LEU A 109 -15.46 -26.51 23.54
CA LEU A 109 -14.70 -25.52 22.80
C LEU A 109 -14.03 -26.12 21.55
N ILE A 110 -13.40 -27.29 21.66
CA ILE A 110 -12.81 -28.02 20.52
C ILE A 110 -13.89 -28.36 19.49
N VAL A 111 -15.03 -28.91 19.91
CA VAL A 111 -16.14 -29.24 19.00
C VAL A 111 -16.68 -28.00 18.31
N THR A 112 -16.86 -26.90 19.05
CA THR A 112 -17.35 -25.63 18.49
C THR A 112 -16.37 -25.06 17.48
N PHE A 113 -15.07 -25.03 17.80
CA PHE A 113 -14.03 -24.58 16.86
C PHE A 113 -13.95 -25.47 15.63
N PHE A 114 -14.05 -26.78 15.79
CA PHE A 114 -14.04 -27.73 14.69
C PHE A 114 -15.22 -27.50 13.75
N VAL A 115 -16.45 -27.46 14.27
CA VAL A 115 -17.68 -27.25 13.48
C VAL A 115 -17.66 -25.90 12.77
N THR A 116 -17.30 -24.82 13.50
CA THR A 116 -17.27 -23.47 12.93
C THR A 116 -16.21 -23.32 11.83
N SER A 117 -15.03 -23.94 12.04
CA SER A 117 -13.95 -23.93 11.05
C SER A 117 -14.28 -24.75 9.82
N ALA A 118 -14.91 -25.92 10.01
CA ALA A 118 -15.34 -26.79 8.91
C ALA A 118 -16.42 -26.11 8.05
N ASP A 119 -17.43 -25.49 8.66
CA ASP A 119 -18.48 -24.77 7.92
C ASP A 119 -17.90 -23.58 7.13
N SER A 120 -17.05 -22.78 7.77
CA SER A 120 -16.39 -21.65 7.12
C SER A 120 -15.49 -22.12 5.96
N GLY A 121 -14.73 -23.20 6.17
CA GLY A 121 -13.86 -23.79 5.16
C GLY A 121 -14.64 -24.30 3.94
N ALA A 122 -15.74 -25.01 4.17
CA ALA A 122 -16.63 -25.47 3.12
C ALA A 122 -17.22 -24.30 2.32
N LEU A 123 -17.64 -23.22 3.00
CA LEU A 123 -18.17 -22.02 2.35
C LEU A 123 -17.13 -21.38 1.41
N VAL A 124 -15.87 -21.30 1.84
CA VAL A 124 -14.81 -20.71 0.99
C VAL A 124 -14.52 -21.57 -0.23
N VAL A 125 -14.39 -22.89 -0.07
CA VAL A 125 -14.15 -23.79 -1.20
C VAL A 125 -15.32 -23.73 -2.19
N ASP A 126 -16.54 -23.72 -1.68
CA ASP A 126 -17.76 -23.63 -2.49
C ASP A 126 -17.85 -22.31 -3.28
N SER A 127 -17.51 -21.19 -2.64
CA SER A 127 -17.43 -19.89 -3.30
C SER A 127 -16.36 -19.86 -4.40
N LEU A 128 -15.17 -20.41 -4.14
CA LEU A 128 -14.09 -20.50 -5.12
C LEU A 128 -14.46 -21.40 -6.31
N ALA A 129 -15.09 -22.54 -6.06
CA ALA A 129 -15.55 -23.46 -7.10
C ALA A 129 -16.69 -22.86 -7.95
N SER A 130 -17.43 -21.90 -7.40
CA SER A 130 -18.54 -21.19 -8.06
C SER A 130 -18.14 -19.84 -8.68
N GLY A 131 -16.86 -19.62 -8.97
CA GLY A 131 -16.37 -18.39 -9.61
C GLY A 131 -16.42 -17.16 -8.69
N GLY A 132 -16.40 -17.35 -7.38
CA GLY A 132 -16.46 -16.27 -6.37
C GLY A 132 -17.88 -15.87 -5.95
N ALA A 133 -18.90 -16.67 -6.30
CA ALA A 133 -20.27 -16.40 -5.87
C ALA A 133 -20.38 -16.36 -4.33
N LEU A 134 -21.03 -15.32 -3.81
CA LEU A 134 -21.24 -15.14 -2.36
C LEU A 134 -22.40 -16.00 -1.82
N ARG A 135 -23.31 -16.41 -2.70
CA ARG A 135 -24.46 -17.26 -2.39
C ARG A 135 -24.46 -18.45 -3.32
N THR A 136 -24.22 -19.62 -2.75
CA THR A 136 -24.20 -20.91 -3.41
C THR A 136 -25.32 -21.79 -2.85
N PRO A 137 -25.88 -22.73 -3.64
CA PRO A 137 -26.83 -23.71 -3.16
C PRO A 137 -26.31 -24.51 -1.95
N VAL A 138 -27.18 -24.74 -0.96
CA VAL A 138 -26.84 -25.44 0.28
C VAL A 138 -26.26 -26.83 0.01
N TRP A 139 -26.74 -27.55 -1.01
CA TRP A 139 -26.26 -28.89 -1.35
C TRP A 139 -24.79 -28.91 -1.78
N GLN A 140 -24.30 -27.86 -2.45
CA GLN A 140 -22.88 -27.75 -2.84
C GLN A 140 -22.01 -27.58 -1.60
N ARG A 141 -22.45 -26.76 -0.65
CA ARG A 141 -21.77 -26.60 0.64
C ARG A 141 -21.74 -27.90 1.44
N VAL A 142 -22.85 -28.63 1.52
CA VAL A 142 -22.92 -29.94 2.19
C VAL A 142 -21.97 -30.93 1.53
N PHE A 143 -21.88 -30.92 0.20
CA PHE A 143 -20.92 -31.74 -0.54
C PHE A 143 -19.47 -31.41 -0.12
N TRP A 144 -19.07 -30.13 -0.13
CA TRP A 144 -17.71 -29.74 0.25
C TRP A 144 -17.38 -30.06 1.70
N ALA A 145 -18.29 -29.78 2.64
CA ALA A 145 -18.11 -30.11 4.04
C ALA A 145 -17.95 -31.63 4.26
N SER A 146 -18.79 -32.43 3.59
CA SER A 146 -18.73 -33.90 3.68
C SER A 146 -17.46 -34.46 3.04
N ALA A 147 -17.07 -33.94 1.88
CA ALA A 147 -15.85 -34.36 1.19
C ALA A 147 -14.59 -34.06 2.02
N GLN A 148 -14.52 -32.89 2.67
CA GLN A 148 -13.44 -32.54 3.60
C GLN A 148 -13.42 -33.48 4.81
N GLY A 149 -14.58 -33.81 5.38
CA GLY A 149 -14.70 -34.77 6.48
C GLY A 149 -14.24 -36.18 6.11
N VAL A 150 -14.63 -36.67 4.93
CA VAL A 150 -14.20 -37.96 4.39
C VAL A 150 -12.69 -37.95 4.14
N LEU A 151 -12.15 -36.90 3.53
CA LEU A 151 -10.70 -36.77 3.30
C LEU A 151 -9.92 -36.79 4.63
N ALA A 152 -10.39 -36.05 5.64
CA ALA A 152 -9.79 -36.05 6.96
C ALA A 152 -9.84 -37.43 7.62
N ALA A 153 -10.98 -38.14 7.54
CA ALA A 153 -11.12 -39.48 8.07
C ALA A 153 -10.16 -40.48 7.39
N VAL A 154 -10.05 -40.42 6.05
CA VAL A 154 -9.14 -41.27 5.28
C VAL A 154 -7.68 -40.99 5.64
N LEU A 155 -7.28 -39.72 5.75
CA LEU A 155 -5.90 -39.36 6.15
C LEU A 155 -5.57 -39.80 7.57
N LEU A 156 -6.53 -39.70 8.50
CA LEU A 156 -6.37 -40.19 9.86
C LEU A 156 -6.20 -41.71 9.90
N LEU A 157 -6.98 -42.46 9.11
CA LEU A 157 -6.86 -43.92 9.01
C LEU A 157 -5.58 -44.38 8.30
N ALA A 158 -5.12 -43.64 7.29
CA ALA A 158 -3.95 -44.01 6.48
C ALA A 158 -2.62 -43.81 7.22
N GLY A 159 -2.49 -42.74 8.00
CA GLY A 159 -1.23 -42.45 8.70
C GLY A 159 -1.31 -41.40 9.80
N GLY A 160 -2.51 -41.11 10.30
CA GLY A 160 -2.74 -40.21 11.43
C GLY A 160 -2.16 -38.81 11.23
N LEU A 161 -1.55 -38.27 12.30
CA LEU A 161 -0.96 -36.94 12.30
C LEU A 161 0.16 -36.79 11.25
N SER A 162 0.97 -37.81 11.04
CA SER A 162 2.09 -37.76 10.09
C SER A 162 1.61 -37.61 8.64
N ALA A 163 0.56 -38.34 8.27
CA ALA A 163 -0.08 -38.20 6.96
C ALA A 163 -0.66 -36.79 6.76
N LEU A 164 -1.35 -36.25 7.77
CA LEU A 164 -1.89 -34.88 7.75
C LEU A 164 -0.79 -33.82 7.58
N GLN A 165 0.31 -33.94 8.31
CA GLN A 165 1.46 -33.03 8.20
C GLN A 165 2.08 -33.07 6.81
N THR A 166 2.28 -34.27 6.26
CA THR A 166 2.89 -34.47 4.94
C THR A 166 2.00 -33.90 3.84
N ALA A 167 0.70 -34.19 3.89
CA ALA A 167 -0.29 -33.66 2.94
C ALA A 167 -0.33 -32.12 2.97
N SER A 168 -0.31 -31.52 4.17
CA SER A 168 -0.27 -30.07 4.33
C SER A 168 0.97 -29.45 3.69
N ILE A 169 2.18 -29.95 4.01
CA ILE A 169 3.44 -29.43 3.45
C ILE A 169 3.45 -29.56 1.92
N THR A 170 3.00 -30.70 1.40
CA THR A 170 2.99 -30.97 -0.05
C THR A 170 2.04 -30.02 -0.79
N SER A 171 0.88 -29.73 -0.22
CA SER A 171 -0.10 -28.78 -0.78
C SER A 171 0.35 -27.32 -0.69
N ALA A 172 1.19 -26.98 0.29
CA ALA A 172 1.62 -25.61 0.54
C ALA A 172 2.61 -25.10 -0.52
N LEU A 173 3.48 -25.96 -1.04
CA LEU A 173 4.50 -25.57 -2.00
C LEU A 173 3.93 -24.96 -3.30
N PRO A 174 2.98 -25.59 -4.02
CA PRO A 174 2.38 -24.97 -5.21
C PRO A 174 1.60 -23.70 -4.84
N PHE A 175 0.98 -23.67 -3.66
CA PHE A 175 0.25 -22.49 -3.21
C PHE A 175 1.17 -21.30 -2.89
N ALA A 176 2.39 -21.56 -2.38
CA ALA A 176 3.39 -20.52 -2.16
C ALA A 176 3.75 -19.79 -3.46
N ILE A 177 3.84 -20.49 -4.58
CA ILE A 177 4.06 -19.89 -5.91
C ILE A 177 2.91 -18.95 -6.26
N ILE A 178 1.66 -19.38 -6.04
CA ILE A 178 0.46 -18.55 -6.29
C ILE A 178 0.49 -17.29 -5.42
N MET A 179 0.89 -17.40 -4.15
CA MET A 179 1.01 -16.24 -3.26
C MET A 179 2.07 -15.24 -3.74
N LEU A 180 3.22 -15.71 -4.23
CA LEU A 180 4.27 -14.84 -4.77
C LEU A 180 3.79 -14.07 -6.00
N ILE A 181 3.10 -14.75 -6.92
CA ILE A 181 2.47 -14.11 -8.09
C ILE A 181 1.44 -13.06 -7.63
N SER A 182 0.62 -13.41 -6.64
CA SER A 182 -0.39 -12.50 -6.07
C SER A 182 0.25 -11.29 -5.40
N ALA A 183 1.40 -11.43 -4.73
CA ALA A 183 2.13 -10.34 -4.11
C ALA A 183 2.67 -9.34 -5.16
N VAL A 184 3.20 -9.84 -6.28
CA VAL A 184 3.62 -8.99 -7.41
C VAL A 184 2.42 -8.27 -8.02
N GLY A 185 1.30 -8.97 -8.19
CA GLY A 185 0.04 -8.37 -8.66
C GLY A 185 -0.46 -7.25 -7.75
N LEU A 186 -0.46 -7.48 -6.43
CA LEU A 186 -0.84 -6.48 -5.43
C LEU A 186 0.09 -5.26 -5.46
N TRP A 187 1.40 -5.46 -5.55
CA TRP A 187 2.35 -4.35 -5.65
C TRP A 187 2.07 -3.51 -6.90
N ARG A 188 1.90 -4.14 -8.07
CA ARG A 188 1.54 -3.42 -9.30
C ARG A 188 0.23 -2.66 -9.16
N ALA A 189 -0.79 -3.26 -8.56
CA ALA A 189 -2.08 -2.61 -8.32
C ALA A 189 -1.94 -1.37 -7.42
N LEU A 190 -1.16 -1.46 -6.34
CA LEU A 190 -0.91 -0.34 -5.43
C LEU A 190 -0.11 0.79 -6.09
N GLN A 191 0.82 0.47 -6.98
CA GLN A 191 1.55 1.48 -7.76
C GLN A 191 0.60 2.25 -8.70
N ILE A 192 -0.27 1.53 -9.41
CA ILE A 192 -1.28 2.14 -10.29
C ILE A 192 -2.23 3.04 -9.50
N GLU A 193 -2.69 2.59 -8.33
CA GLU A 193 -3.55 3.39 -7.46
C GLU A 193 -2.83 4.64 -6.93
N GLY A 194 -1.54 4.55 -6.62
CA GLY A 194 -0.71 5.69 -6.25
C GLY A 194 -0.67 6.77 -7.35
N TYR A 195 -0.50 6.36 -8.61
CA TYR A 195 -0.55 7.30 -9.74
C TYR A 195 -1.94 7.91 -9.94
N ARG A 196 -3.01 7.13 -9.72
CA ARG A 196 -4.40 7.63 -9.78
C ARG A 196 -4.68 8.66 -8.68
N GLU A 197 -4.23 8.42 -7.46
CA GLU A 197 -4.42 9.36 -6.35
C GLU A 197 -3.70 10.68 -6.64
N THR A 198 -2.46 10.62 -7.14
CA THR A 198 -1.74 11.84 -7.55
C THR A 198 -2.48 12.59 -8.66
N SER A 199 -3.00 11.89 -9.69
CA SER A 199 -3.71 12.57 -10.78
C SER A 199 -5.02 13.22 -10.31
N LEU A 200 -5.77 12.58 -9.40
CA LEU A 200 -6.99 13.14 -8.81
C LEU A 200 -6.70 14.42 -8.02
N GLN A 201 -5.64 14.43 -7.20
CA GLN A 201 -5.24 15.62 -6.44
C GLN A 201 -4.85 16.79 -7.36
N HIS A 202 -4.19 16.51 -8.49
CA HIS A 202 -3.79 17.55 -9.45
C HIS A 202 -4.98 18.14 -10.22
N HIS A 203 -6.02 17.35 -10.55
CA HIS A 203 -7.23 17.86 -11.20
C HIS A 203 -8.05 18.80 -10.29
N MET A 204 -7.96 18.67 -8.97
CA MET A 204 -8.62 19.59 -8.04
C MET A 204 -8.00 21.01 -8.07
N ASN A 205 -6.70 21.15 -8.38
CA ASN A 205 -6.05 22.46 -8.46
C ASN A 205 -6.44 23.23 -9.73
N SER A 206 -6.57 22.55 -10.86
CA SER A 206 -6.93 23.19 -12.15
C SER A 206 -8.36 23.72 -12.20
N GLY A 207 -9.26 23.27 -11.32
CA GLY A 207 -10.62 23.79 -11.20
C GLY A 207 -10.78 24.99 -10.26
N ARG A 208 -9.80 25.29 -9.39
CA ARG A 208 -9.88 26.34 -8.37
C ARG A 208 -9.64 27.75 -8.90
N HIS A 209 -8.82 27.88 -9.95
CA HIS A 209 -8.42 29.17 -10.53
C HIS A 209 -9.42 29.75 -11.53
N ASN A 210 -10.66 29.23 -11.56
CA ASN A 210 -11.73 29.76 -12.40
C ASN A 210 -12.43 30.92 -11.70
N ARG A 211 -12.42 32.09 -12.34
CA ARG A 211 -13.19 33.27 -11.89
C ARG A 211 -14.68 32.95 -11.89
N LEU A 212 -15.35 33.21 -10.76
CA LEU A 212 -16.81 33.31 -10.69
C LEU A 212 -17.23 34.52 -11.54
N GLY A 213 -17.76 34.30 -12.76
CA GLY A 213 -18.32 35.36 -13.60
C GLY A 213 -17.92 35.40 -15.07
N ASP A 214 -16.95 34.59 -15.54
CA ASP A 214 -16.61 34.51 -16.96
C ASP A 214 -17.51 33.49 -17.69
N SER A 215 -18.31 33.94 -18.65
CA SER A 215 -19.34 33.13 -19.31
C SER A 215 -18.77 32.00 -20.18
N ASN A 216 -17.50 32.08 -20.58
CA ASN A 216 -16.86 31.17 -21.55
C ASN A 216 -15.72 30.32 -20.94
N HIS A 217 -15.75 30.06 -19.63
CA HIS A 217 -14.63 29.46 -18.90
C HIS A 217 -14.45 27.94 -19.17
N TRP A 218 -15.54 27.20 -19.36
CA TRP A 218 -15.46 25.75 -19.55
C TRP A 218 -15.05 25.40 -20.98
N GLU A 219 -15.40 26.21 -21.99
CA GLU A 219 -14.95 26.07 -23.37
C GLU A 219 -13.44 26.31 -23.48
N LYS A 220 -12.92 27.34 -22.81
CA LYS A 220 -11.47 27.60 -22.70
C LYS A 220 -10.75 26.42 -22.06
N ARG A 221 -11.29 25.89 -20.95
CA ARG A 221 -10.72 24.72 -20.25
C ARG A 221 -10.74 23.47 -21.12
N LEU A 222 -11.85 23.20 -21.82
CA LEU A 222 -11.96 22.07 -22.73
C LEU A 222 -10.96 22.18 -23.89
N ARG A 223 -10.79 23.37 -24.46
CA ARG A 223 -9.77 23.61 -25.49
C ARG A 223 -8.37 23.29 -24.96
N ASN A 224 -8.01 23.74 -23.77
CA ASN A 224 -6.69 23.44 -23.19
C ASN A 224 -6.50 21.94 -22.86
N LEU A 225 -7.57 21.19 -22.60
CA LEU A 225 -7.49 19.73 -22.37
C LEU A 225 -7.23 18.93 -23.66
N VAL A 226 -7.59 19.49 -24.82
CA VAL A 226 -7.51 18.83 -26.13
C VAL A 226 -6.41 19.46 -27.01
N ASP A 227 -5.81 20.57 -26.57
CA ASP A 227 -4.69 21.21 -27.26
C ASP A 227 -3.38 20.47 -26.96
N PHE A 228 -2.59 20.23 -28.01
CA PHE A 228 -1.29 19.56 -27.93
C PHE A 228 -0.22 20.50 -28.50
N PRO A 229 0.20 21.53 -27.74
CA PRO A 229 1.01 22.62 -28.27
C PRO A 229 2.44 22.14 -28.63
N SER A 230 3.01 22.77 -29.65
CA SER A 230 4.40 22.58 -30.07
C SER A 230 5.37 23.20 -29.06
N ARG A 231 6.64 22.81 -29.15
CA ARG A 231 7.71 23.32 -28.28
C ARG A 231 7.78 24.84 -28.26
N GLU A 232 7.66 25.46 -29.44
CA GLU A 232 7.79 26.90 -29.65
C GLU A 232 6.66 27.69 -28.97
N ASN A 233 5.43 27.18 -29.01
CA ASN A 233 4.29 27.83 -28.37
C ASN A 233 4.44 27.84 -26.85
N VAL A 234 4.86 26.70 -26.28
CA VAL A 234 5.04 26.57 -24.84
C VAL A 234 6.25 27.36 -24.35
N SER A 235 7.38 27.35 -25.09
CA SER A 235 8.55 28.16 -24.72
C SER A 235 8.22 29.65 -24.75
N LYS A 236 7.49 30.12 -25.78
CA LYS A 236 7.05 31.52 -25.85
C LYS A 236 6.11 31.89 -24.71
N TYR A 237 5.18 31.00 -24.34
CA TYR A 237 4.31 31.20 -23.18
C TYR A 237 5.10 31.32 -21.88
N ILE A 238 6.11 30.46 -21.68
CA ILE A 238 6.98 30.50 -20.51
C ILE A 238 7.80 31.80 -20.47
N GLU A 239 8.35 32.23 -21.61
CA GLU A 239 9.17 33.44 -21.68
C GLU A 239 8.40 34.74 -21.55
N THR A 240 7.10 34.73 -21.84
CA THR A 240 6.23 35.91 -21.78
C THR A 240 5.36 35.87 -20.54
N THR A 241 4.31 35.05 -20.57
CA THR A 241 3.25 35.04 -19.56
C THR A 241 3.75 34.57 -18.21
N VAL A 242 4.51 33.47 -18.17
CA VAL A 242 5.06 32.95 -16.91
C VAL A 242 6.09 33.91 -16.33
N ALA A 243 7.03 34.38 -17.16
CA ALA A 243 8.03 35.36 -16.76
C ALA A 243 7.42 36.63 -16.16
N ASP A 244 6.42 37.21 -16.84
CA ASP A 244 5.77 38.44 -16.40
C ASP A 244 4.93 38.25 -15.14
N SER A 245 4.29 37.09 -15.00
CA SER A 245 3.54 36.73 -13.78
C SER A 245 4.48 36.61 -12.58
N LEU A 246 5.57 35.83 -12.71
CA LEU A 246 6.53 35.63 -11.62
C LEU A 246 7.28 36.91 -11.25
N LYS A 247 7.64 37.76 -12.22
CA LYS A 247 8.21 39.10 -11.95
C LYS A 247 7.23 39.99 -11.18
N THR A 248 5.93 39.90 -11.48
CA THR A 248 4.91 40.67 -10.77
C THR A 248 4.83 40.22 -9.31
N VAL A 249 4.81 38.91 -9.07
CA VAL A 249 4.82 38.33 -7.71
C VAL A 249 6.11 38.70 -6.96
N GLU A 250 7.26 38.59 -7.62
CA GLU A 250 8.55 38.98 -7.04
C GLU A 250 8.57 40.46 -6.61
N ALA A 251 8.07 41.36 -7.47
CA ALA A 251 8.02 42.78 -7.16
C ALA A 251 7.12 43.09 -5.96
N GLU A 252 5.96 42.44 -5.85
CA GLU A 252 5.07 42.63 -4.69
C GLU A 252 5.64 42.03 -3.41
N LEU A 253 6.25 40.84 -3.47
CA LEU A 253 6.89 40.24 -2.29
C LEU A 253 8.10 41.08 -1.82
N LYS A 254 8.89 41.65 -2.74
CA LYS A 254 9.99 42.57 -2.40
C LYS A 254 9.51 43.86 -1.73
N LYS A 255 8.34 44.39 -2.12
CA LYS A 255 7.73 45.55 -1.43
C LYS A 255 7.34 45.24 0.01
N GLN A 256 7.10 43.97 0.32
CA GLN A 256 6.76 43.47 1.65
C GLN A 256 8.01 42.96 2.42
N ASP A 257 9.21 43.32 1.97
CA ASP A 257 10.51 42.93 2.57
C ASP A 257 10.79 41.42 2.63
N TRP A 258 10.17 40.62 1.75
CA TRP A 258 10.46 39.18 1.68
C TRP A 258 11.72 38.87 0.84
N PRO A 259 12.59 37.93 1.27
CA PRO A 259 13.80 37.57 0.53
C PRO A 259 13.45 36.65 -0.66
N VAL A 260 13.18 37.26 -1.81
CA VAL A 260 12.80 36.56 -3.04
C VAL A 260 13.90 36.63 -4.09
N LYS A 261 14.21 35.48 -4.69
CA LYS A 261 15.15 35.33 -5.80
C LYS A 261 14.44 34.67 -6.98
N LEU A 262 14.40 35.36 -8.12
CA LEU A 262 13.96 34.81 -9.39
C LEU A 262 15.18 34.32 -10.18
N THR A 263 15.26 33.01 -10.43
CA THR A 263 16.29 32.40 -11.28
C THR A 263 15.67 32.05 -12.64
N GLN A 264 16.32 32.49 -13.72
CA GLN A 264 15.90 32.22 -15.08
C GLN A 264 16.99 31.44 -15.82
N ASN A 265 16.63 30.30 -16.41
CA ASN A 265 17.47 29.59 -17.36
C ASN A 265 16.77 29.59 -18.73
N LYS A 266 17.27 30.42 -19.65
CA LYS A 266 16.71 30.59 -21.00
C LYS A 266 16.89 29.34 -21.86
N GLU A 267 18.03 28.67 -21.77
CA GLU A 267 18.34 27.49 -22.58
C GLU A 267 17.40 26.32 -22.28
N LEU A 268 17.03 26.16 -21.01
CA LEU A 268 16.11 25.12 -20.54
C LEU A 268 14.65 25.57 -20.44
N CYS A 269 14.32 26.81 -20.85
CA CYS A 269 12.97 27.39 -20.69
C CYS A 269 12.43 27.20 -19.27
N ARG A 270 13.22 27.61 -18.26
CA ARG A 270 12.93 27.39 -16.84
C ARG A 270 12.91 28.72 -16.09
N TYR A 271 11.83 28.95 -15.35
CA TYR A 271 11.72 30.08 -14.42
C TYR A 271 11.41 29.55 -13.02
N LYS A 272 12.25 29.91 -12.06
CA LYS A 272 12.16 29.48 -10.66
C LYS A 272 12.06 30.69 -9.75
N LEU A 273 10.96 30.80 -9.02
CA LEU A 273 10.76 31.75 -7.93
C LEU A 273 11.11 31.07 -6.62
N SER A 274 12.12 31.57 -5.92
CA SER A 274 12.55 31.04 -4.61
C SER A 274 12.37 32.09 -3.52
N VAL A 275 11.68 31.75 -2.44
CA VAL A 275 11.57 32.59 -1.24
C VAL A 275 12.36 31.93 -0.12
N ILE A 276 13.47 32.56 0.27
CA ILE A 276 14.39 32.03 1.27
C ILE A 276 14.04 32.69 2.60
N SER A 277 13.77 31.91 3.64
CA SER A 277 13.53 32.43 4.99
C SER A 277 14.54 31.84 5.97
N GLY A 278 15.69 32.49 6.13
CA GLY A 278 16.69 32.10 7.15
C GLY A 278 17.11 30.62 7.11
N GLU A 279 16.91 29.92 8.23
CA GLU A 279 17.20 28.47 8.38
C GLU A 279 16.03 27.56 7.97
N ASP A 280 14.89 28.14 7.62
CA ASP A 280 13.70 27.39 7.23
C ASP A 280 13.79 26.90 5.78
N MET A 281 13.01 25.86 5.47
CA MET A 281 12.92 25.33 4.12
C MET A 281 12.44 26.39 3.13
N ALA A 282 13.32 26.92 2.28
CA ALA A 282 12.94 27.78 1.16
C ALA A 282 11.74 27.24 0.34
N PHE A 283 10.82 28.16 0.03
CA PHE A 283 9.74 27.94 -0.93
C PHE A 283 10.29 28.02 -2.34
N GLU A 284 9.94 27.07 -3.19
CA GLU A 284 10.36 27.04 -4.59
C GLU A 284 9.16 26.77 -5.48
N TYR A 285 8.94 27.64 -6.45
CA TYR A 285 7.95 27.48 -7.52
C TYR A 285 8.68 27.59 -8.86
N GLU A 286 8.81 26.47 -9.55
CA GLU A 286 9.49 26.37 -10.84
C GLU A 286 8.51 25.99 -11.94
N VAL A 287 8.54 26.69 -13.07
CA VAL A 287 7.85 26.27 -14.29
C VAL A 287 8.90 25.86 -15.31
N ARG A 288 8.76 24.66 -15.89
CA ARG A 288 9.68 24.14 -16.89
C ARG A 288 8.97 23.48 -18.05
N LEU A 289 9.59 23.60 -19.22
CA LEU A 289 9.17 22.92 -20.45
C LEU A 289 9.43 21.41 -20.34
N ARG A 290 8.41 20.57 -20.59
CA ARG A 290 8.53 19.11 -20.64
C ARG A 290 7.89 18.56 -21.91
N GLY A 291 8.63 17.71 -22.62
CA GLY A 291 8.14 16.99 -23.80
C GLY A 291 7.56 15.62 -23.40
N PHE A 292 6.40 15.30 -23.95
CA PHE A 292 5.72 14.02 -23.78
C PHE A 292 5.36 13.43 -25.14
N ALA A 293 5.35 12.10 -25.25
CA ALA A 293 4.79 11.45 -26.44
C ALA A 293 3.29 11.74 -26.52
N LYS A 294 2.80 12.11 -27.71
CA LYS A 294 1.37 12.36 -27.93
C LYS A 294 0.54 11.14 -27.52
N PRO A 295 -0.51 11.32 -26.68
CA PRO A 295 -1.30 10.18 -26.23
C PRO A 295 -2.08 9.56 -27.39
N SER A 296 -2.27 8.23 -27.34
CA SER A 296 -3.01 7.48 -28.37
C SER A 296 -4.49 7.88 -28.52
N TYR A 297 -5.04 8.62 -27.56
CA TYR A 297 -6.42 9.10 -27.53
C TYR A 297 -6.61 10.54 -28.06
N ALA A 298 -5.56 11.20 -28.54
CA ALA A 298 -5.66 12.53 -29.15
C ALA A 298 -6.53 12.48 -30.43
N PHE A 299 -7.76 12.98 -30.35
CA PHE A 299 -8.66 13.20 -31.49
C PHE A 299 -8.64 14.68 -31.90
N PRO A 300 -8.69 15.02 -33.21
CA PRO A 300 -8.94 14.16 -34.36
C PRO A 300 -7.64 13.69 -35.03
N ALA A 301 -7.67 12.44 -35.48
CA ALA A 301 -6.83 11.81 -36.50
C ALA A 301 -5.65 12.64 -37.05
N ILE A 302 -4.43 12.12 -36.84
CA ILE A 302 -3.42 11.90 -37.89
C ILE A 302 -3.65 12.78 -39.14
N THR A 303 -3.33 14.07 -39.06
CA THR A 303 -2.75 14.75 -40.22
C THR A 303 -1.30 14.28 -40.26
N ARG A 304 -1.08 13.19 -41.00
CA ARG A 304 0.23 12.82 -41.54
C ARG A 304 0.70 13.97 -42.41
N ASP A 305 1.25 15.01 -41.79
CA ASP A 305 2.04 15.98 -42.48
C ASP A 305 3.12 16.49 -41.53
N ASN A 306 4.36 16.33 -42.01
CA ASN A 306 5.65 16.61 -41.40
C ASN A 306 6.19 15.64 -40.32
N ASP A 307 7.19 14.90 -40.80
CA ASP A 307 8.25 14.13 -40.16
C ASP A 307 9.02 14.90 -39.07
N GLY A 308 8.42 15.21 -37.92
CA GLY A 308 9.14 15.98 -36.89
C GLY A 308 8.68 15.94 -35.43
N ASP A 309 7.38 15.94 -35.09
CA ASP A 309 6.96 16.07 -33.68
C ASP A 309 5.87 15.06 -33.29
N GLU A 310 6.31 13.84 -32.97
CA GLU A 310 5.53 12.87 -32.16
C GLU A 310 5.37 13.32 -30.70
N GLN A 311 6.05 14.41 -30.32
CA GLN A 311 6.00 14.98 -28.99
C GLN A 311 5.07 16.19 -28.93
N TYR A 312 4.43 16.37 -27.80
CA TYR A 312 3.78 17.61 -27.41
C TYR A 312 4.41 18.11 -26.12
N TYR A 313 4.37 19.40 -25.90
CA TYR A 313 5.06 20.03 -24.79
C TYR A 313 4.07 20.58 -23.78
N ARG A 314 4.47 20.61 -22.51
CA ARG A 314 3.69 21.16 -21.39
C ARG A 314 4.54 22.13 -20.59
N ALA A 315 3.90 23.14 -20.00
CA ALA A 315 4.51 24.01 -19.00
C ALA A 315 4.15 23.45 -17.62
N GLU A 316 5.01 22.57 -17.09
CA GLU A 316 4.72 21.89 -15.82
C GLU A 316 5.32 22.63 -14.63
N VAL A 317 4.58 22.64 -13.52
CA VAL A 317 4.98 23.23 -12.25
C VAL A 317 5.74 22.22 -11.37
N PHE A 318 6.86 22.65 -10.82
CA PHE A 318 7.74 21.92 -9.92
C PHE A 318 7.92 22.69 -8.62
N MET A 319 7.73 21.98 -7.51
CA MET A 319 8.01 22.47 -6.17
C MET A 319 9.23 21.76 -5.61
N ARG A 320 9.76 22.22 -4.49
CA ARG A 320 10.92 21.61 -3.83
C ARG A 320 10.77 20.11 -3.51
N ARG A 321 9.53 19.63 -3.27
CA ARG A 321 9.24 18.19 -3.02
C ARG A 321 9.08 17.35 -4.30
N GLY A 322 9.31 17.94 -5.47
CA GLY A 322 9.11 17.32 -6.78
C GLY A 322 8.01 18.00 -7.60
N GLY A 323 7.85 17.51 -8.82
CA GLY A 323 6.85 18.01 -9.77
C GLY A 323 5.43 17.82 -9.29
N LEU A 324 4.62 18.87 -9.36
CA LEU A 324 3.18 18.73 -9.22
C LEU A 324 2.51 18.26 -10.53
N ALA A 325 3.27 17.95 -11.59
CA ALA A 325 2.83 17.26 -12.81
C ALA A 325 1.50 17.76 -13.41
N TYR A 326 1.19 19.05 -13.24
CA TYR A 326 0.07 19.70 -13.93
C TYR A 326 0.59 20.79 -14.83
N ASP A 327 -0.13 20.94 -15.95
CA ASP A 327 0.19 21.90 -16.98
C ASP A 327 -0.50 23.23 -16.69
N VAL A 328 0.28 24.32 -16.66
CA VAL A 328 -0.21 25.70 -16.54
C VAL A 328 -0.29 26.39 -17.89
N TYR A 329 0.01 25.70 -19.00
CA TYR A 329 -0.16 26.24 -20.33
C TYR A 329 -1.63 26.64 -20.57
N GLY A 330 -1.82 27.87 -21.04
CA GLY A 330 -3.14 28.46 -21.27
C GLY A 330 -3.77 29.14 -20.05
N TYR A 331 -3.06 29.26 -18.92
CA TYR A 331 -3.47 30.12 -17.82
C TYR A 331 -3.26 31.59 -18.20
N GLU A 332 -4.19 32.45 -17.78
CA GLU A 332 -3.99 33.90 -17.86
C GLU A 332 -3.04 34.37 -16.74
N LYS A 333 -2.46 35.57 -16.90
CA LYS A 333 -1.52 36.16 -15.92
C LYS A 333 -2.06 36.10 -14.48
N ASP A 334 -3.31 36.49 -14.28
CA ASP A 334 -3.95 36.51 -12.96
C ASP A 334 -4.16 35.11 -12.38
N GLN A 335 -4.45 34.11 -13.23
CA GLN A 335 -4.63 32.73 -12.80
C GLN A 335 -3.31 32.12 -12.35
N LEU A 336 -2.23 32.41 -13.06
CA LEU A 336 -0.90 31.94 -12.68
C LEU A 336 -0.40 32.62 -11.39
N ILE A 337 -0.69 33.92 -11.21
CA ILE A 337 -0.40 34.62 -9.95
C ILE A 337 -1.19 33.98 -8.80
N SER A 338 -2.48 33.73 -8.99
CA SER A 338 -3.31 33.06 -7.98
C SER A 338 -2.77 31.68 -7.62
N ASP A 339 -2.32 30.89 -8.59
CA ASP A 339 -1.74 29.56 -8.34
C ASP A 339 -0.45 29.65 -7.52
N VAL A 340 0.43 30.60 -7.83
CA VAL A 340 1.63 30.86 -7.04
C VAL A 340 1.28 31.26 -5.59
N LEU A 341 0.27 32.12 -5.41
CA LEU A 341 -0.18 32.56 -4.09
C LEU A 341 -0.83 31.42 -3.28
N ASP A 342 -1.65 30.57 -3.91
CA ASP A 342 -2.24 29.39 -3.27
C ASP A 342 -1.17 28.45 -2.72
N HIS A 343 -0.07 28.24 -3.48
CA HIS A 343 1.05 27.44 -3.01
C HIS A 343 1.87 28.16 -1.93
N PHE A 344 2.01 29.47 -2.02
CA PHE A 344 2.68 30.26 -1.01
C PHE A 344 1.89 30.25 0.32
N GLU A 345 0.56 30.31 0.30
CA GLU A 345 -0.30 30.21 1.47
C GLU A 345 -0.17 28.82 2.14
N LYS A 346 -0.18 27.74 1.35
CA LYS A 346 0.07 26.38 1.85
C LYS A 346 1.45 26.28 2.51
N TYR A 347 2.45 26.93 1.94
CA TYR A 347 3.79 27.01 2.51
C TYR A 347 3.81 27.76 3.84
N MET A 348 3.14 28.91 3.93
CA MET A 348 3.00 29.67 5.19
C MET A 348 2.32 28.84 6.28
N HIS A 349 1.22 28.15 5.95
CA HIS A 349 0.55 27.25 6.89
C HIS A 349 1.46 26.11 7.35
N PHE A 350 2.28 25.57 6.44
CA PHE A 350 3.27 24.55 6.79
C PHE A 350 4.31 25.07 7.79
N LEU A 351 4.86 26.28 7.58
CA LEU A 351 5.79 26.91 8.53
C LEU A 351 5.15 27.10 9.92
N HIS A 352 3.86 27.41 9.99
CA HIS A 352 3.16 27.60 11.27
C HIS A 352 2.91 26.30 12.04
N THR A 353 2.86 25.15 11.35
CA THR A 353 2.46 23.87 11.94
C THR A 353 3.61 22.90 12.17
N THR A 354 4.79 23.17 11.59
CA THR A 354 5.95 22.29 11.65
C THR A 354 7.20 23.10 11.94
N PRO A 355 8.17 22.61 12.75
CA PRO A 355 9.50 23.20 12.81
C PRO A 355 10.10 23.09 11.41
N ALA A 356 10.13 24.18 10.65
CA ALA A 356 10.46 24.22 9.23
C ALA A 356 11.95 24.00 8.91
N ILE A 357 12.68 23.45 9.88
CA ILE A 357 14.11 23.18 9.87
C ILE A 357 14.31 21.70 9.52
N LEU A 358 15.04 21.42 8.45
CA LEU A 358 15.44 20.06 8.12
C LEU A 358 16.56 19.60 9.06
N PRO A 359 16.56 18.33 9.55
CA PRO A 359 17.67 17.80 10.36
C PRO A 359 19.00 17.69 9.58
N TRP A 360 18.98 17.88 8.27
CA TRP A 360 20.14 17.83 7.37
C TRP A 360 20.08 18.98 6.37
N LYS A 361 21.24 19.56 6.02
CA LYS A 361 21.36 20.53 4.92
C LYS A 361 21.40 19.75 3.60
N VAL A 362 20.42 19.97 2.74
CA VAL A 362 20.45 19.46 1.36
C VAL A 362 21.46 20.33 0.60
N VAL A 363 22.48 19.72 0.01
CA VAL A 363 23.43 20.41 -0.87
C VAL A 363 22.68 20.77 -2.15
N ASP A 364 22.71 22.04 -2.55
CA ASP A 364 22.17 22.47 -3.83
C ASP A 364 23.07 21.91 -4.95
N ASP A 365 22.54 20.98 -5.75
CA ASP A 365 23.27 20.28 -6.84
C ASP A 365 23.67 21.18 -8.03
N GLU A 366 23.67 22.51 -7.90
CA GLU A 366 24.01 23.44 -9.00
C GLU A 366 25.53 23.74 -9.12
N GLU A 367 26.39 23.30 -8.19
CA GLU A 367 27.86 23.55 -8.25
C GLU A 367 28.70 22.38 -8.83
N GLY A 368 28.08 21.31 -9.35
CA GLY A 368 28.78 20.07 -9.70
C GLY A 368 29.38 19.92 -11.10
N GLU A 369 29.10 20.81 -12.07
CA GLU A 369 29.43 20.53 -13.49
C GLU A 369 30.63 21.27 -14.10
N VAL A 370 31.42 22.02 -13.32
CA VAL A 370 32.61 22.73 -13.87
C VAL A 370 33.86 22.51 -13.01
N SER A 371 34.31 21.26 -12.86
CA SER A 371 35.72 20.98 -12.53
C SER A 371 36.07 19.51 -12.79
N GLY A 372 36.37 19.18 -14.05
CA GLY A 372 36.78 17.84 -14.43
C GLY A 372 37.30 17.69 -15.85
N ALA A 373 38.00 18.69 -16.38
CA ALA A 373 38.79 18.55 -17.59
C ALA A 373 40.24 18.95 -17.28
N LYS A 374 41.03 17.93 -16.89
CA LYS A 374 42.46 17.82 -17.18
C LYS A 374 42.88 16.36 -17.07
#